data_AF-A0A975QK74-F1
#
_entry.id   AF-A0A975QK74-F1
#
_cell.length_a   1.000
_cell.length_b   1.000
_cell.length_c   1.000
_cell.angle_alpha   90.00
_cell.angle_beta   90.00
_cell.angle_gamma   90.00
#
_symmetry.space_group_name_H-M   'P 1'
#
loop_
_entity.id
_entity.type
_entity.pdbx_description
1 polymer ?
#
loop_
_entity_poly.entity_id
_entity_poly.type
_entity_poly.pdbx_seq_one_letter_code
_entity_poly.pdbx_strand_id
1 'polypeptide(L)'
;MPELIEFDSNALNSLLLSGVSLGVFLLLGLLVRALVPLTRRLFLPAALIGGFLGLVCGQYVLDIVPAGMSATWSSLAGVLIAVVFAPMLLGQRLPPFREAAREAGAQIWMSYFSTFVQVAVPALLVFAVLGPLFGTDPLLSTIFEASWSGGHGTAAGMDETWTALGWPDGTPLALFAATVGLVYGVVMGTVLLNIAAKRGHLSHEATARQVEQADILEEADQNQATTGRLHASALSNLAFHGSLIALAILIGSLFKHVIDQVVSGVPLFPWR
;
A
#
# COMPACT_ATOMS: atom_id res chain seq x y z
N MET A 1 26.28 -12.23 1.03
CA MET A 1 24.96 -12.86 1.19
C MET A 1 24.52 -12.63 2.63
N PRO A 2 23.25 -12.31 2.90
CA PRO A 2 22.77 -12.16 4.28
C PRO A 2 23.00 -13.48 5.04
N GLU A 3 23.34 -13.40 6.32
CA GLU A 3 23.39 -14.58 7.18
C GLU A 3 21.99 -15.21 7.23
N LEU A 4 21.91 -16.51 6.89
CA LEU A 4 20.66 -17.24 6.96
C LEU A 4 20.42 -17.61 8.42
N ILE A 5 19.39 -17.01 9.02
CA ILE A 5 18.92 -17.36 10.36
C ILE A 5 18.08 -18.64 10.23
N GLU A 6 18.42 -19.66 11.01
CA GLU A 6 17.62 -20.89 11.10
C GLU A 6 16.29 -20.60 11.80
N PHE A 7 15.18 -20.98 11.16
CA PHE A 7 13.86 -20.86 11.77
C PHE A 7 13.56 -22.09 12.63
N ASP A 8 13.33 -21.89 13.92
CA ASP A 8 12.86 -22.95 14.80
C ASP A 8 11.35 -23.22 14.60
N SER A 9 10.87 -24.35 15.11
CA SER A 9 9.46 -24.75 14.95
C SER A 9 8.49 -23.74 15.57
N ASN A 10 8.91 -23.06 16.64
CA ASN A 10 8.07 -22.07 17.33
C ASN A 10 7.94 -20.77 16.51
N ALA A 11 9.02 -20.30 15.89
CA ALA A 11 8.98 -19.16 14.97
C ALA A 11 8.09 -19.46 13.76
N LEU A 12 8.21 -20.66 13.17
CA LEU A 12 7.35 -21.07 12.06
C LEU A 12 5.87 -21.14 12.45
N ASN A 13 5.56 -21.69 13.63
CA ASN A 13 4.18 -21.70 14.15
C ASN A 13 3.65 -20.28 14.39
N SER A 14 4.48 -19.38 14.93
CA SER A 14 4.10 -17.99 15.18
C SER A 14 3.84 -17.25 13.86
N LEU A 15 4.66 -17.47 12.85
CA LEU A 15 4.46 -16.94 11.50
C LEU A 15 3.17 -17.48 10.87
N LEU A 16 2.91 -18.78 10.99
CA LEU A 16 1.69 -19.42 10.49
C LEU A 16 0.44 -18.81 11.14
N LEU A 17 0.40 -18.74 12.47
CA LEU A 17 -0.74 -18.16 13.19
C LEU A 17 -0.94 -16.67 12.87
N SER A 18 0.16 -15.93 12.70
CA SER A 18 0.11 -14.53 12.26
C SER A 18 -0.45 -14.40 10.84
N GLY A 19 -0.11 -15.30 9.92
CA GLY A 19 -0.67 -15.32 8.57
C GLY A 19 -2.15 -15.72 8.54
N VAL A 20 -2.53 -16.76 9.30
CA VAL A 20 -3.92 -17.24 9.40
C VAL A 20 -4.83 -16.15 9.97
N SER A 21 -4.39 -15.45 11.02
CA SER A 21 -5.16 -14.35 11.62
C SER A 21 -5.39 -13.19 10.66
N LEU A 22 -4.40 -12.80 9.85
CA LEU A 22 -4.60 -11.82 8.77
C LEU A 22 -5.63 -12.30 7.73
N GLY A 23 -5.59 -13.59 7.37
CA GLY A 23 -6.59 -14.21 6.51
C GLY A 23 -8.00 -14.14 7.10
N VAL A 24 -8.15 -14.40 8.40
CA VAL A 24 -9.42 -14.26 9.12
C VAL A 24 -9.92 -12.81 9.08
N PHE A 25 -9.06 -11.83 9.36
CA PHE A 25 -9.45 -10.41 9.28
C PHE A 25 -9.84 -9.99 7.86
N LEU A 26 -9.18 -10.51 6.82
CA LEU A 26 -9.55 -10.25 5.43
C LEU A 26 -10.95 -10.82 5.11
N LEU A 27 -11.24 -12.04 5.55
CA LEU A 27 -12.56 -12.66 5.37
C LEU A 27 -13.65 -11.91 6.13
N LEU A 28 -13.37 -11.49 7.37
CA LEU A 28 -14.29 -10.65 8.15
C LEU A 28 -14.50 -9.29 7.47
N GLY A 29 -13.45 -8.68 6.93
CA GLY A 29 -13.54 -7.44 6.16
C GLY A 29 -14.39 -7.59 4.91
N LEU A 30 -14.28 -8.72 4.21
CA LEU A 30 -15.14 -9.06 3.07
C LEU A 30 -16.61 -9.25 3.51
N LEU A 31 -16.84 -9.94 4.63
CA LEU A 31 -18.19 -10.13 5.17
C LEU A 31 -18.83 -8.80 5.58
N VAL A 32 -18.10 -7.95 6.30
CA VAL A 32 -18.57 -6.61 6.68
C VAL A 32 -18.86 -5.79 5.43
N ARG A 33 -17.96 -5.81 4.44
CA ARG A 33 -18.19 -5.15 3.16
C ARG A 33 -19.48 -5.65 2.50
N ALA A 34 -19.73 -6.95 2.57
CA ALA A 34 -20.89 -7.55 1.93
C ALA A 34 -22.22 -7.23 2.63
N LEU A 35 -22.20 -7.14 3.96
CA LEU A 35 -23.38 -6.88 4.79
C LEU A 35 -23.69 -5.38 4.95
N VAL A 36 -22.67 -4.53 4.93
CA VAL A 36 -22.80 -3.10 5.21
C VAL A 36 -22.82 -2.30 3.89
N PRO A 37 -23.96 -1.71 3.48
CA PRO A 37 -24.05 -0.98 2.22
C PRO A 37 -23.20 0.30 2.20
N LEU A 38 -22.89 0.88 3.36
CA LEU A 38 -22.05 2.06 3.47
C LEU A 38 -20.62 1.80 2.98
N THR A 39 -20.02 0.67 3.34
CA THR A 39 -18.66 0.32 2.93
C THR A 39 -18.55 0.07 1.42
N ARG A 40 -19.60 -0.47 0.80
CA ARG A 40 -19.70 -0.60 -0.67
C ARG A 40 -19.84 0.76 -1.35
N ARG A 41 -20.74 1.61 -0.84
CA ARG A 41 -20.97 2.98 -1.36
C ARG A 41 -19.73 3.86 -1.27
N LEU A 42 -18.89 3.66 -0.27
CA LEU A 42 -17.60 4.34 -0.10
C LEU A 42 -16.46 3.65 -0.84
N PHE A 43 -16.71 2.58 -1.60
CA PHE A 43 -15.69 1.82 -2.34
C PHE A 43 -14.51 1.32 -1.48
N LEU A 44 -14.72 1.10 -0.18
CA LEU A 44 -13.65 0.68 0.74
C LEU A 44 -13.30 -0.80 0.51
N PRO A 45 -12.03 -1.16 0.20
CA PRO A 45 -11.66 -2.54 -0.06
C PRO A 45 -11.76 -3.40 1.20
N ALA A 46 -12.04 -4.70 1.03
CA ALA A 46 -12.17 -5.66 2.13
C ALA A 46 -10.91 -5.71 3.02
N ALA A 47 -9.72 -5.60 2.43
CA ALA A 47 -8.46 -5.58 3.17
C ALA A 47 -8.34 -4.38 4.12
N LEU A 48 -8.83 -3.20 3.71
CA LEU A 48 -8.83 -2.00 4.56
C LEU A 48 -9.80 -2.16 5.74
N ILE A 49 -10.99 -2.69 5.48
CA ILE A 49 -11.98 -2.99 6.53
C ILE A 49 -11.42 -4.02 7.51
N GLY A 50 -10.79 -5.09 6.99
CA GLY A 50 -10.11 -6.10 7.82
C GLY A 50 -8.99 -5.50 8.67
N GLY A 51 -8.21 -4.57 8.12
CA GLY A 51 -7.19 -3.82 8.86
C GLY A 51 -7.79 -2.98 10.00
N PHE A 52 -8.91 -2.30 9.78
CA PHE A 52 -9.63 -1.58 10.84
C PHE A 52 -10.13 -2.52 11.94
N LEU A 53 -10.67 -3.69 11.58
CA LEU A 53 -11.05 -4.71 12.56
C LEU A 53 -9.83 -5.19 13.36
N GLY A 54 -8.69 -5.39 12.71
CA GLY A 54 -7.42 -5.74 13.36
C GLY A 54 -6.95 -4.66 14.34
N LEU A 55 -7.08 -3.38 13.99
CA LEU A 55 -6.74 -2.26 14.85
C LEU A 55 -7.63 -2.21 16.11
N VAL A 56 -8.93 -2.43 15.95
CA VAL A 56 -9.89 -2.52 17.07
C VAL A 56 -9.60 -3.74 17.95
N CYS A 57 -9.18 -4.87 17.37
CA CYS A 57 -8.75 -6.04 18.15
C CYS A 57 -7.36 -5.89 18.79
N GLY A 58 -6.61 -4.85 18.43
CA GLY A 58 -5.25 -4.61 18.88
C GLY A 58 -5.15 -4.05 20.30
N GLN A 59 -3.90 -3.90 20.77
CA GLN A 59 -3.53 -3.50 22.13
C GLN A 59 -4.14 -2.18 22.63
N TYR A 60 -4.50 -1.27 21.71
CA TYR A 60 -5.00 0.06 22.07
C TYR A 60 -6.51 0.12 22.31
N VAL A 61 -7.27 -0.95 21.99
CA VAL A 61 -8.74 -0.94 22.07
C VAL A 61 -9.28 -2.16 22.81
N LEU A 62 -9.16 -3.37 22.25
CA LEU A 62 -9.67 -4.59 22.88
C LEU A 62 -8.57 -5.48 23.49
N ASP A 63 -7.31 -5.27 23.11
CA ASP A 63 -6.14 -6.03 23.61
C ASP A 63 -6.28 -7.56 23.49
N ILE A 64 -6.90 -8.02 22.39
CA ILE A 64 -7.10 -9.45 22.12
C ILE A 64 -5.93 -10.04 21.32
N VAL A 65 -5.31 -9.22 20.48
CA VAL A 65 -4.18 -9.62 19.63
C VAL A 65 -2.87 -9.60 20.43
N PRO A 66 -2.14 -10.72 20.53
CA PRO A 66 -0.85 -10.74 21.22
C PRO A 66 0.18 -9.79 20.58
N ALA A 67 0.97 -9.10 21.41
CA ALA A 67 2.00 -8.17 20.93
C ALA A 67 2.98 -8.81 19.93
N GLY A 68 3.42 -10.06 20.17
CA GLY A 68 4.30 -10.79 19.25
C GLY A 68 3.69 -11.04 17.87
N MET A 69 2.36 -11.20 17.78
CA MET A 69 1.64 -11.32 16.51
C MET A 69 1.63 -9.98 15.76
N SER A 70 1.36 -8.88 16.45
CA SER A 70 1.40 -7.54 15.86
C SER A 70 2.79 -7.16 15.34
N ALA A 71 3.86 -7.52 16.06
CA ALA A 71 5.23 -7.33 15.63
C ALA A 71 5.53 -8.14 14.35
N THR A 72 5.06 -9.39 14.30
CA THR A 72 5.21 -10.26 13.12
C THR A 72 4.51 -9.66 11.90
N TRP A 73 3.30 -9.10 12.06
CA TRP A 73 2.60 -8.42 10.97
C TRP A 73 3.35 -7.20 10.44
N SER A 74 3.93 -6.39 11.34
CA SER A 74 4.74 -5.23 10.96
C SER A 74 5.96 -5.64 10.14
N SER A 75 6.68 -6.68 10.56
CA SER A 75 7.83 -7.20 9.81
C SER A 75 7.41 -7.82 8.48
N LEU A 76 6.28 -8.52 8.45
CA LEU A 76 5.75 -9.15 7.24
C LEU A 76 5.39 -8.12 6.17
N ALA A 77 4.80 -6.98 6.56
CA ALA A 77 4.47 -5.90 5.64
C ALA A 77 5.70 -5.41 4.87
N GLY A 78 6.83 -5.21 5.56
CA GLY A 78 8.10 -4.81 4.94
C GLY A 78 8.61 -5.78 3.87
N VAL A 79 8.47 -7.09 4.12
CA VAL A 79 8.87 -8.13 3.15
C VAL A 79 7.88 -8.25 2.00
N LEU A 80 6.58 -8.17 2.27
CA LEU A 80 5.54 -8.30 1.25
C LEU A 80 5.50 -7.13 0.26
N ILE A 81 5.99 -5.94 0.66
CA ILE A 81 6.15 -4.81 -0.26
C ILE A 81 6.99 -5.21 -1.48
N ALA A 82 8.14 -5.88 -1.29
CA ALA A 82 8.97 -6.35 -2.40
C ALA A 82 8.19 -7.28 -3.35
N VAL A 83 7.41 -8.20 -2.78
CA VAL A 83 6.59 -9.16 -3.53
C VAL A 83 5.49 -8.48 -4.34
N VAL A 84 4.87 -7.43 -3.82
CA VAL A 84 3.79 -6.68 -4.50
C VAL A 84 4.34 -5.73 -5.56
N PHE A 85 5.51 -5.11 -5.33
CA PHE A 85 6.12 -4.18 -6.28
C PHE A 85 6.82 -4.87 -7.45
N ALA A 86 7.41 -6.05 -7.25
CA ALA A 86 8.09 -6.82 -8.29
C ALA A 86 7.24 -7.00 -9.58
N PRO A 87 5.95 -7.37 -9.53
CA PRO A 87 5.11 -7.49 -10.72
C PRO A 87 4.46 -6.18 -11.19
N MET A 88 4.70 -5.01 -10.57
CA MET A 88 3.93 -3.78 -10.86
C MET A 88 4.03 -3.32 -12.34
N LEU A 89 5.16 -3.60 -12.99
CA LEU A 89 5.37 -3.32 -14.42
C LEU A 89 5.07 -4.53 -15.32
N LEU A 90 4.80 -5.71 -14.75
CA LEU A 90 4.54 -6.92 -15.49
C LEU A 90 3.18 -6.82 -16.19
N GLY A 91 3.17 -7.02 -17.51
CA GLY A 91 1.94 -7.00 -18.31
C GLY A 91 1.49 -5.62 -18.79
N GLN A 92 2.18 -4.55 -18.40
CA GLN A 92 1.92 -3.21 -18.94
C GLN A 92 2.53 -3.06 -20.34
N ARG A 93 1.75 -2.53 -21.30
CA ARG A 93 2.28 -2.15 -22.61
C ARG A 93 2.91 -0.77 -22.48
N LEU A 94 4.21 -0.69 -22.68
CA LEU A 94 4.90 0.61 -22.67
C LEU A 94 4.43 1.44 -23.87
N PRO A 95 3.82 2.62 -23.65
CA PRO A 95 3.41 3.48 -24.74
C PRO A 95 4.64 3.99 -25.51
N PRO A 96 4.51 4.30 -26.81
CA PRO A 96 5.61 4.87 -27.58
C PRO A 96 6.06 6.19 -26.95
N PHE A 97 7.38 6.42 -26.93
CA PHE A 97 8.02 7.51 -26.18
C PHE A 97 7.37 8.89 -26.39
N ARG A 98 6.90 9.20 -27.60
CA ARG A 98 6.29 10.49 -27.93
C ARG A 98 4.91 10.69 -27.31
N GLU A 99 4.11 9.62 -27.23
CA GLU A 99 2.81 9.65 -26.54
C GLU A 99 3.01 9.71 -25.04
N ALA A 100 3.93 8.89 -24.53
CA ALA A 100 4.36 8.93 -23.13
C ALA A 100 4.82 10.33 -22.72
N ALA A 101 5.68 11.00 -23.51
CA ALA A 101 6.17 12.33 -23.21
C ALA A 101 5.08 13.42 -23.24
N ARG A 102 4.11 13.32 -24.16
CA ARG A 102 3.03 14.31 -24.28
C ARG A 102 2.04 14.20 -23.11
N GLU A 103 1.67 12.99 -22.73
CA GLU A 103 0.79 12.74 -21.59
C GLU A 103 1.52 12.96 -20.26
N ALA A 104 2.77 12.51 -20.16
CA ALA A 104 3.60 12.72 -18.98
C ALA A 104 3.87 14.20 -18.74
N GLY A 105 4.03 15.04 -19.76
CA GLY A 105 4.33 16.46 -19.55
C GLY A 105 3.32 17.20 -18.66
N ALA A 106 2.02 17.04 -18.95
CA ALA A 106 0.96 17.64 -18.13
C ALA A 106 0.84 16.97 -16.75
N GLN A 107 1.02 15.64 -16.70
CA GLN A 107 0.97 14.88 -15.44
C GLN A 107 2.14 15.19 -14.52
N ILE A 108 3.34 15.37 -15.07
CA ILE A 108 4.55 15.74 -14.35
C ILE A 108 4.35 17.12 -13.71
N TRP A 109 3.85 18.10 -14.47
CA TRP A 109 3.57 19.43 -13.92
C TRP A 109 2.54 19.40 -12.80
N MET A 110 1.44 18.66 -12.99
CA MET A 110 0.43 18.46 -11.95
C MET A 110 1.02 17.78 -10.72
N SER A 111 1.84 16.74 -10.93
CA SER A 111 2.51 15.98 -9.87
C SER A 111 3.45 16.89 -9.06
N TYR A 112 4.35 17.62 -9.72
CA TYR A 112 5.25 18.56 -9.06
C TYR A 112 4.49 19.62 -8.26
N PHE A 113 3.46 20.23 -8.86
CA PHE A 113 2.64 21.22 -8.15
C PHE A 113 1.96 20.61 -6.93
N SER A 114 1.40 19.40 -7.05
CA SER A 114 0.80 18.67 -5.93
C SER A 114 1.81 18.37 -4.83
N THR A 115 3.03 17.92 -5.18
CA THR A 115 4.12 17.69 -4.22
C THR A 115 4.51 18.97 -3.52
N PHE A 116 4.67 20.09 -4.23
CA PHE A 116 4.95 21.38 -3.62
C PHE A 116 3.88 21.78 -2.60
N VAL A 117 2.60 21.60 -2.92
CA VAL A 117 1.51 21.88 -1.98
C VAL A 117 1.57 20.93 -0.77
N GLN A 118 1.84 19.65 -1.00
CA GLN A 118 1.95 18.65 0.08
C GLN A 118 3.15 18.86 1.00
N VAL A 119 4.20 19.52 0.55
CA VAL A 119 5.34 19.90 1.40
C VAL A 119 5.08 21.25 2.06
N ALA A 120 4.68 22.25 1.28
CA ALA A 120 4.57 23.63 1.74
C ALA A 120 3.45 23.82 2.77
N VAL A 121 2.27 23.22 2.56
CA VAL A 121 1.13 23.43 3.45
C VAL A 121 1.39 22.83 4.84
N PRO A 122 1.85 21.57 4.98
CA PRO A 122 2.21 21.02 6.28
C PRO A 122 3.41 21.71 6.92
N ALA A 123 4.42 22.10 6.15
CA ALA A 123 5.54 22.87 6.68
C ALA A 123 5.09 24.21 7.29
N LEU A 124 4.21 24.93 6.58
CA LEU A 124 3.63 26.17 7.08
C LEU A 124 2.75 25.94 8.31
N LEU A 125 1.93 24.89 8.31
CA LEU A 125 1.09 24.52 9.45
C LEU A 125 1.93 24.17 10.68
N VAL A 126 2.99 23.40 10.51
CA VAL A 126 3.91 23.04 11.59
C VAL A 126 4.63 24.29 12.11
N PHE A 127 5.14 25.14 11.22
CA PHE A 127 5.84 26.35 11.62
C PHE A 127 4.94 27.37 12.33
N ALA A 128 3.74 27.63 11.78
CA ALA A 128 2.87 28.72 12.25
C ALA A 128 1.93 28.30 13.39
N VAL A 129 1.56 27.02 13.48
CA VAL A 129 0.51 26.54 14.38
C VAL A 129 1.02 25.44 15.30
N LEU A 130 1.47 24.30 14.75
CA LEU A 130 1.73 23.11 15.58
C LEU A 130 3.00 23.24 16.44
N GLY A 131 4.06 23.80 15.89
CA GLY A 131 5.31 24.08 16.61
C GLY A 131 5.09 25.04 17.78
N PRO A 132 4.52 26.25 17.57
CA PRO A 132 4.29 27.20 18.65
C PRO A 132 3.27 26.75 19.70
N LEU A 133 2.20 26.04 19.30
CA LEU A 133 1.13 25.64 20.24
C LEU A 133 1.42 24.34 20.99
N PHE A 134 2.06 23.37 20.34
CA PHE A 134 2.21 22.01 20.86
C PHE A 134 3.67 21.54 20.96
N GLY A 135 4.65 22.37 20.55
CA GLY A 135 6.07 21.98 20.57
C GLY A 135 6.38 20.81 19.64
N THR A 136 5.63 20.67 18.55
CA THR A 136 5.74 19.52 17.64
C THR A 136 7.05 19.53 16.87
N ASP A 137 7.61 18.33 16.64
CA ASP A 137 8.84 18.17 15.86
C ASP A 137 8.68 18.72 14.43
N PRO A 138 9.61 19.55 13.92
CA PRO A 138 9.56 20.10 12.57
C PRO A 138 9.46 19.03 11.47
N LEU A 139 10.02 17.83 11.71
CA LEU A 139 9.99 16.70 10.78
C LEU A 139 8.57 16.15 10.58
N LEU A 140 7.60 16.51 11.41
CA LEU A 140 6.18 16.19 11.16
C LEU A 140 5.71 16.68 9.78
N SER A 141 6.27 17.78 9.30
CA SER A 141 5.93 18.29 7.96
C SER A 141 6.29 17.32 6.83
N THR A 142 7.35 16.52 7.00
CA THR A 142 7.82 15.57 5.97
C THR A 142 6.98 14.30 5.90
N ILE A 143 6.21 14.00 6.95
CA ILE A 143 5.32 12.84 6.99
C ILE A 143 4.31 12.86 5.85
N PHE A 144 3.74 14.02 5.53
CA PHE A 144 2.66 14.11 4.54
C PHE A 144 3.14 13.75 3.13
N GLU A 145 4.34 14.22 2.73
CA GLU A 145 4.94 13.84 1.45
C GLU A 145 5.26 12.34 1.41
N ALA A 146 5.93 11.83 2.45
CA ALA A 146 6.31 10.42 2.53
C ALA A 146 5.11 9.47 2.55
N SER A 147 3.98 9.91 3.13
CA SER A 147 2.83 9.05 3.41
C SER A 147 1.69 9.18 2.41
N TRP A 148 1.33 10.39 1.98
CA TRP A 148 0.22 10.58 1.04
C TRP A 148 0.65 10.35 -0.41
N SER A 149 1.73 10.99 -0.85
CA SER A 149 2.28 10.75 -2.19
C SER A 149 3.07 9.45 -2.24
N GLY A 150 3.90 9.19 -1.22
CA GLY A 150 4.77 8.00 -1.19
C GLY A 150 4.07 6.70 -0.75
N GLY A 151 3.00 6.79 0.03
CA GLY A 151 2.29 5.62 0.55
C GLY A 151 3.09 4.83 1.59
N HIS A 152 2.60 3.63 1.92
CA HIS A 152 3.21 2.76 2.94
C HIS A 152 4.64 2.32 2.61
N GLY A 153 4.98 2.15 1.32
CA GLY A 153 6.31 1.74 0.88
C GLY A 153 7.36 2.80 1.18
N THR A 154 7.10 4.05 0.78
CA THR A 154 8.00 5.18 1.07
C THR A 154 8.06 5.48 2.56
N ALA A 155 6.93 5.46 3.27
CA ALA A 155 6.90 5.64 4.73
C ALA A 155 7.77 4.61 5.46
N ALA A 156 7.69 3.33 5.09
CA ALA A 156 8.54 2.28 5.66
C ALA A 156 10.02 2.44 5.27
N GLY A 157 10.31 2.94 4.06
CA GLY A 157 11.68 3.18 3.60
C GLY A 157 12.39 4.36 4.28
N MET A 158 11.65 5.26 4.92
CA MET A 158 12.19 6.44 5.61
C MET A 158 12.58 6.18 7.07
N ASP A 159 12.40 4.95 7.58
CA ASP A 159 12.63 4.58 8.99
C ASP A 159 14.04 4.91 9.49
N GLU A 160 15.06 4.52 8.73
CA GLU A 160 16.46 4.81 9.03
C GLU A 160 16.74 6.33 9.03
N THR A 161 16.04 7.09 8.16
CA THR A 161 16.24 8.54 8.01
C THR A 161 15.68 9.29 9.21
N TRP A 162 14.44 9.03 9.61
CA TRP A 162 13.85 9.68 10.78
C TRP A 162 14.57 9.30 12.07
N THR A 163 14.99 8.04 12.21
CA THR A 163 15.79 7.59 13.36
C THR A 163 17.14 8.32 13.41
N ALA A 164 17.84 8.48 12.27
CA ALA A 164 19.10 9.21 12.19
C ALA A 164 18.95 10.71 12.50
N LEU A 165 17.78 11.28 12.20
CA LEU A 165 17.43 12.67 12.54
C LEU A 165 16.94 12.83 14.00
N GLY A 166 16.92 11.75 14.78
CA GLY A 166 16.55 11.79 16.20
C GLY A 166 15.05 11.71 16.47
N TRP A 167 14.24 11.34 15.47
CA TRP A 167 12.78 11.26 15.58
C TRP A 167 12.23 9.86 15.21
N PRO A 168 12.46 8.84 16.04
CA PRO A 168 12.03 7.45 15.74
C PRO A 168 10.51 7.28 15.61
N ASP A 169 9.72 8.20 16.21
CA ASP A 169 8.26 8.18 16.11
C ASP A 169 7.74 8.61 14.71
N GLY A 170 8.61 9.08 13.82
CA GLY A 170 8.24 9.47 12.46
C GLY A 170 7.66 8.33 11.64
N THR A 171 8.26 7.13 11.71
CA THR A 171 7.84 5.95 10.94
C THR A 171 6.42 5.47 11.27
N PRO A 172 6.06 5.20 12.55
CA PRO A 172 4.69 4.76 12.87
C PRO A 172 3.66 5.83 12.53
N LEU A 173 3.99 7.12 12.71
CA LEU A 173 3.10 8.21 12.36
C LEU A 173 2.91 8.34 10.84
N ALA A 174 3.94 8.09 10.04
CA ALA A 174 3.87 8.07 8.59
C ALA A 174 3.06 6.89 8.05
N LEU A 175 3.26 5.69 8.59
CA LEU A 175 2.45 4.52 8.23
C LEU A 175 0.97 4.73 8.57
N PHE A 176 0.69 5.38 9.70
CA PHE A 176 -0.67 5.78 10.07
C PHE A 176 -1.23 6.83 9.10
N ALA A 177 -0.47 7.90 8.83
CA ALA A 177 -0.87 8.97 7.91
C ALA A 177 -1.14 8.45 6.48
N ALA A 178 -0.39 7.44 6.03
CA ALA A 178 -0.62 6.79 4.73
C ALA A 178 -1.98 6.07 4.70
N THR A 179 -2.35 5.37 5.78
CA THR A 179 -3.67 4.73 5.90
C THR A 179 -4.80 5.76 5.91
N VAL A 180 -4.66 6.80 6.74
CA VAL A 180 -5.65 7.88 6.84
C VAL A 180 -5.79 8.61 5.52
N GLY A 181 -4.68 8.88 4.84
CA GLY A 181 -4.64 9.49 3.51
C GLY A 181 -5.36 8.65 2.47
N LEU A 182 -5.15 7.33 2.48
CA LEU A 182 -5.86 6.40 1.59
C LEU A 182 -7.37 6.42 1.85
N VAL A 183 -7.79 6.33 3.12
CA VAL A 183 -9.21 6.39 3.50
C VAL A 183 -9.84 7.71 3.07
N TYR A 184 -9.16 8.82 3.38
CA TYR A 184 -9.60 10.16 2.99
C TYR A 184 -9.70 10.30 1.48
N GLY A 185 -8.69 9.85 0.74
CA GLY A 185 -8.65 9.90 -0.73
C GLY A 185 -9.78 9.11 -1.37
N VAL A 186 -10.06 7.90 -0.86
CA VAL A 186 -11.19 7.08 -1.34
C VAL A 186 -12.53 7.74 -1.04
N VAL A 187 -12.74 8.22 0.19
CA VAL A 187 -14.00 8.85 0.60
C VAL A 187 -14.23 10.15 -0.16
N MET A 188 -13.26 11.06 -0.18
CA MET A 188 -13.38 12.35 -0.86
C MET A 188 -13.42 12.19 -2.38
N GLY A 189 -12.65 11.26 -2.94
CA GLY A 189 -12.72 10.92 -4.36
C GLY A 189 -14.11 10.45 -4.76
N THR A 190 -14.74 9.60 -3.95
CA THR A 190 -16.12 9.15 -4.16
C THR A 190 -17.11 10.31 -4.09
N VAL A 191 -16.95 11.21 -3.11
CA VAL A 191 -17.80 12.41 -2.98
C VAL A 191 -17.67 13.32 -4.20
N LEU A 192 -16.44 13.60 -4.64
CA LEU A 192 -16.17 14.43 -5.81
C LEU A 192 -16.71 13.81 -7.10
N LEU A 193 -16.56 12.49 -7.28
CA LEU A 193 -17.15 11.76 -8.41
C LEU A 193 -18.68 11.87 -8.42
N ASN A 194 -19.33 11.73 -7.25
CA ASN A 194 -20.79 11.87 -7.16
C ASN A 194 -21.25 13.30 -7.49
N ILE A 195 -20.50 14.32 -7.04
CA ILE A 195 -20.77 15.72 -7.41
C ILE A 195 -20.60 15.92 -8.93
N ALA A 196 -19.54 15.39 -9.52
CA ALA A 196 -19.29 15.48 -10.96
C ALA A 196 -20.36 14.76 -11.79
N ALA A 197 -20.81 13.59 -11.33
CA ALA A 197 -21.91 12.82 -11.92
C ALA A 197 -23.20 13.64 -11.96
N LYS A 198 -23.59 14.22 -10.81
CA LYS A 198 -24.80 15.05 -10.69
C LYS A 198 -24.77 16.30 -11.57
N ARG A 199 -23.58 16.82 -11.86
CA ARG A 199 -23.37 17.99 -12.74
C ARG A 199 -23.22 17.62 -14.23
N GLY A 200 -23.31 16.34 -14.58
CA GLY A 200 -23.19 15.88 -15.97
C GLY A 200 -21.77 16.00 -16.55
N HIS A 201 -20.74 16.05 -15.70
CA HIS A 201 -19.34 16.16 -16.15
C HIS A 201 -18.68 14.80 -16.42
N LEU A 202 -19.35 13.69 -16.12
CA LEU A 202 -18.83 12.34 -16.38
C LEU A 202 -19.33 11.83 -17.73
N SER A 203 -18.40 11.40 -18.58
CA SER A 203 -18.68 10.86 -19.92
C SER A 203 -19.17 9.40 -19.91
N HIS A 204 -19.06 8.70 -18.78
CA HIS A 204 -19.48 7.31 -18.63
C HIS A 204 -20.39 7.14 -17.40
N GLU A 205 -21.63 6.71 -17.62
CA GLU A 205 -22.63 6.34 -16.60
C GLU A 205 -22.27 5.08 -15.77
N ALA A 206 -21.04 4.56 -15.91
CA ALA A 206 -20.60 3.31 -15.29
C ALA A 206 -20.56 3.37 -13.75
N THR A 207 -20.42 4.55 -13.17
CA THR A 207 -20.25 4.74 -11.71
C THR A 207 -21.50 4.34 -10.91
N ALA A 208 -22.71 4.52 -11.47
CA ALA A 208 -23.95 4.20 -10.76
C ALA A 208 -24.18 2.68 -10.66
N ARG A 209 -23.81 1.91 -11.69
CA ARG A 209 -23.99 0.44 -11.72
C ARG A 209 -23.02 -0.31 -10.81
N GLN A 210 -21.79 0.19 -10.63
CA GLN A 210 -20.79 -0.45 -9.76
C GLN A 210 -21.13 -0.37 -8.26
N VAL A 211 -21.91 0.62 -7.83
CA VAL A 211 -22.32 0.79 -6.42
C VAL A 211 -23.35 -0.27 -6.00
N GLU A 212 -24.09 -0.83 -6.96
CA GLU A 212 -25.22 -1.74 -6.71
C GLU A 212 -24.90 -3.22 -6.99
N GLN A 213 -23.75 -3.52 -7.60
CA GLN A 213 -23.31 -4.90 -7.81
C GLN A 213 -22.91 -5.56 -6.49
N ALA A 214 -23.44 -6.75 -6.24
CA ALA A 214 -23.04 -7.58 -5.13
C ALA A 214 -21.55 -7.97 -5.26
N ASP A 215 -20.80 -7.97 -4.15
CA ASP A 215 -19.39 -8.39 -4.17
C ASP A 215 -19.23 -9.89 -4.52
N ILE A 216 -20.29 -10.68 -4.34
CA ILE A 216 -20.34 -12.09 -4.74
C ILE A 216 -21.09 -12.16 -6.06
N LEU A 217 -20.37 -12.56 -7.10
CA LEU A 217 -20.91 -12.69 -8.45
C LEU A 217 -21.69 -13.99 -8.62
N GLU A 218 -22.81 -13.92 -9.33
CA GLU A 218 -23.51 -15.11 -9.82
C GLU A 218 -22.67 -15.81 -10.91
N GLU A 219 -22.84 -17.12 -11.09
CA GLU A 219 -22.06 -17.90 -12.06
C GLU A 219 -22.11 -17.33 -13.48
N ALA A 220 -23.23 -16.74 -13.87
CA ALA A 220 -23.41 -16.12 -15.18
C ALA A 220 -22.56 -14.85 -15.39
N ASP A 221 -22.21 -14.15 -14.31
CA ASP A 221 -21.43 -12.91 -14.31
C ASP A 221 -19.94 -13.14 -14.04
N GLN A 222 -19.51 -14.39 -13.81
CA GLN A 222 -18.12 -14.74 -13.58
C GLN A 222 -17.30 -14.59 -14.87
N ASN A 223 -16.42 -13.60 -14.91
CA ASN A 223 -15.43 -13.47 -15.96
C ASN A 223 -14.17 -14.27 -15.61
N GLN A 224 -13.60 -15.00 -16.59
CA GLN A 224 -12.31 -15.64 -16.42
C GLN A 224 -11.23 -14.59 -16.14
N ALA A 225 -10.70 -14.58 -14.92
CA ALA A 225 -9.73 -13.58 -14.46
C ALA A 225 -8.34 -13.75 -15.09
N THR A 226 -8.02 -14.91 -15.68
CA THR A 226 -6.68 -15.19 -16.20
C THR A 226 -6.72 -15.95 -17.53
N THR A 227 -5.92 -15.50 -18.50
CA THR A 227 -5.65 -16.22 -19.74
C THR A 227 -4.30 -16.95 -19.61
N GLY A 228 -4.34 -18.27 -19.41
CA GLY A 228 -3.12 -19.08 -19.33
C GLY A 228 -2.45 -19.21 -20.69
N ARG A 229 -1.14 -18.92 -20.77
CA ARG A 229 -0.32 -19.15 -21.98
C ARG A 229 0.42 -20.49 -21.99
N LEU A 230 0.41 -21.18 -20.85
CA LEU A 230 1.04 -22.49 -20.67
C LEU A 230 -0.04 -23.54 -20.46
N HIS A 231 0.23 -24.76 -20.90
CA HIS A 231 -0.57 -25.91 -20.53
C HIS A 231 -0.46 -26.15 -19.02
N ALA A 232 -1.59 -26.35 -18.34
CA ALA A 232 -1.64 -26.57 -16.90
C ALA A 232 -0.83 -27.81 -16.44
N SER A 233 -0.60 -28.77 -17.34
CA SER A 233 0.25 -29.94 -17.09
C SER A 233 1.75 -29.61 -17.03
N ALA A 234 2.19 -28.49 -17.64
CA ALA A 234 3.58 -28.05 -17.60
C ALA A 234 3.83 -27.19 -16.35
N LEU A 235 2.99 -26.16 -16.14
CA LEU A 235 3.07 -25.29 -14.98
C LEU A 235 1.74 -24.57 -14.79
N SER A 236 1.25 -24.48 -13.55
CA SER A 236 0.06 -23.69 -13.25
C SER A 236 0.34 -22.19 -13.50
N ASN A 237 -0.68 -21.44 -13.91
CA ASN A 237 -0.52 -20.01 -14.19
C ASN A 237 -0.02 -19.23 -12.96
N LEU A 238 -0.47 -19.62 -11.76
CA LEU A 238 -0.01 -19.06 -10.49
C LEU A 238 1.48 -19.35 -10.25
N ALA A 239 1.92 -20.60 -10.44
CA ALA A 239 3.31 -20.98 -10.26
C ALA A 239 4.23 -20.27 -11.28
N PHE A 240 3.76 -20.05 -12.51
CA PHE A 240 4.49 -19.29 -13.52
C PHE A 240 4.68 -17.82 -13.13
N HIS A 241 3.61 -17.13 -12.70
CA HIS A 241 3.75 -15.74 -12.26
C HIS A 241 4.54 -15.63 -10.96
N GLY A 242 4.36 -16.58 -10.04
CA GLY A 242 5.13 -16.68 -8.80
C GLY A 242 6.63 -16.85 -9.06
N SER A 243 7.03 -17.68 -10.04
CA SER A 243 8.43 -17.85 -10.39
C SER A 243 9.03 -16.61 -11.06
N LEU A 244 8.26 -15.90 -11.90
CA LEU A 244 8.68 -14.61 -12.45
C LEU A 244 8.91 -13.55 -11.37
N ILE A 245 8.01 -13.47 -10.38
CA ILE A 245 8.16 -12.57 -9.24
C ILE A 245 9.40 -12.94 -8.42
N ALA A 246 9.59 -14.23 -8.11
CA ALA A 246 10.76 -14.71 -7.39
C ALA A 246 12.07 -14.38 -8.13
N LEU A 247 12.08 -14.54 -9.46
CA LEU A 247 13.22 -14.17 -10.30
C LEU A 247 13.48 -12.66 -10.28
N ALA A 248 12.43 -11.84 -10.34
CA ALA A 248 12.57 -10.39 -10.27
C ALA A 248 13.17 -9.93 -8.93
N ILE A 249 12.70 -10.50 -7.80
CA ILE A 249 13.25 -10.23 -6.47
C ILE A 249 14.72 -10.67 -6.39
N LEU A 250 15.05 -11.85 -6.92
CA LEU A 250 16.44 -12.33 -6.96
C LEU A 250 17.36 -11.35 -7.72
N ILE A 251 16.94 -10.91 -8.91
CA ILE A 251 17.69 -9.92 -9.70
C ILE A 251 17.84 -8.61 -8.93
N GLY A 252 16.77 -8.10 -8.31
CA GLY A 252 16.79 -6.88 -7.50
C GLY A 252 17.81 -6.99 -6.35
N SER A 253 17.78 -8.09 -5.61
CA SER A 253 18.70 -8.34 -4.49
C SER A 253 20.17 -8.42 -4.93
N LEU A 254 20.45 -9.05 -6.08
CA LEU A 254 21.80 -9.14 -6.63
C LEU A 254 22.30 -7.78 -7.09
N PHE A 255 21.44 -7.01 -7.76
CA PHE A 255 21.75 -5.67 -8.22
C PHE A 255 22.06 -4.74 -7.05
N LYS A 256 21.25 -4.81 -5.98
CA LYS A 256 21.52 -4.09 -4.73
C LYS A 256 22.89 -4.45 -4.16
N HIS A 257 23.20 -5.74 -4.07
CA HIS A 257 24.48 -6.20 -3.53
C HIS A 257 25.69 -5.66 -4.30
N VAL A 258 25.57 -5.50 -5.62
CA VAL A 258 26.62 -4.90 -6.45
C VAL A 258 26.71 -3.39 -6.22
N ILE A 259 25.58 -2.69 -6.12
CA ILE A 259 25.57 -1.24 -5.86
C ILE A 259 26.14 -0.90 -4.48
N ASP A 260 25.82 -1.68 -3.46
CA ASP A 260 26.31 -1.48 -2.09
C ASP A 260 27.86 -1.54 -2.01
N GLN A 261 28.54 -2.15 -3.00
CA GLN A 261 30.00 -2.16 -3.10
C GLN A 261 30.59 -0.85 -3.66
N VAL A 262 29.79 -0.05 -4.36
CA VAL A 262 30.23 1.16 -5.07
C VAL A 262 29.72 2.42 -4.37
N VAL A 263 28.50 2.38 -3.84
CA VAL A 263 27.83 3.51 -3.19
C VAL A 263 27.32 3.05 -1.82
N SER A 264 27.82 3.68 -0.76
CA SER A 264 27.29 3.47 0.58
C SER A 264 25.97 4.23 0.77
N GLY A 265 25.00 3.59 1.42
CA GLY A 265 23.74 4.23 1.82
C GLY A 265 22.67 4.32 0.73
N VAL A 266 22.69 3.44 -0.27
CA VAL A 266 21.56 3.36 -1.22
C VAL A 266 20.33 2.82 -0.49
N PRO A 267 19.19 3.54 -0.52
CA PRO A 267 18.00 3.12 0.19
C PRO A 267 17.53 1.75 -0.30
N LEU A 268 17.01 0.95 0.63
CA LEU A 268 16.57 -0.43 0.39
C LEU A 268 15.40 -0.51 -0.61
N PHE A 269 14.67 0.58 -0.82
CA PHE A 269 13.59 0.71 -1.80
C PHE A 269 14.08 1.55 -3.00
N PRO A 270 13.86 1.13 -4.26
CA PRO A 270 13.00 0.04 -4.74
C PRO A 270 13.66 -1.36 -4.89
N TRP A 271 14.79 -1.65 -4.23
CA TRP A 271 15.69 -2.77 -4.58
C TRP A 271 15.60 -4.03 -3.68
N ARG A 272 14.57 -4.14 -2.84
CA ARG A 272 14.35 -5.30 -1.96
C ARG A 272 13.64 -6.46 -2.66
#